data_AF-A0A1H1KIA1-F1
#
_entry.id   AF-A0A1H1KIA1-F1
#
_cell.length_a   1.000
_cell.length_b   1.000
_cell.length_c   1.000
_cell.angle_alpha   90.00
_cell.angle_beta   90.00
_cell.angle_gamma   90.00
#
_symmetry.space_group_name_H-M   'P 1'
#
loop_
_entity.id
_entity.type
_entity.pdbx_description
1 polymer ?
#
loop_
_entity_poly.entity_id
_entity_poly.type
_entity_poly.pdbx_seq_one_letter_code
_entity_poly.pdbx_strand_id
1 'polypeptide(L)'
;MSLKSQRVREMVRAAAYREAYLIGRKALEESACDDEVIAALRDLTTQLRSNCMDLAARKMDVGPEYDALEKLLREANRLIGEDLYGRKIASPPSQER
;
A
#
# COMPACT_ATOMS: atom_id res chain seq x y z
N MET A 1 11.63 -2.97 -16.41
CA MET A 1 10.64 -3.79 -15.68
C MET A 1 11.35 -4.78 -14.77
N SER A 2 11.47 -4.44 -13.49
CA SER A 2 12.01 -5.22 -12.39
C SER A 2 11.14 -6.45 -12.15
N LEU A 3 11.77 -7.62 -11.97
CA LEU A 3 11.06 -8.87 -11.69
C LEU A 3 10.23 -8.76 -10.39
N LYS A 4 10.72 -7.98 -9.42
CA LYS A 4 10.02 -7.74 -8.15
C LYS A 4 8.79 -6.85 -8.36
N SER A 5 8.91 -5.77 -9.15
CA SER A 5 7.77 -4.89 -9.45
C SER A 5 6.67 -5.63 -10.24
N GLN A 6 7.06 -6.48 -11.19
CA GLN A 6 6.13 -7.37 -11.89
C GLN A 6 5.42 -8.31 -10.92
N ARG A 7 6.16 -8.95 -10.01
CA ARG A 7 5.58 -9.88 -9.04
C ARG A 7 4.59 -9.20 -8.09
N VAL A 8 4.90 -7.98 -7.63
CA VAL A 8 3.96 -7.18 -6.83
C VAL A 8 2.66 -6.96 -7.61
N ARG A 9 2.74 -6.52 -8.88
CA ARG A 9 1.55 -6.30 -9.73
C ARG A 9 0.74 -7.57 -9.99
N GLU A 10 1.39 -8.72 -10.13
CA GLU A 10 0.71 -10.01 -10.23
C GLU A 10 -0.12 -10.31 -8.97
N MET A 11 0.45 -10.10 -7.78
CA MET A 11 -0.27 -10.31 -6.52
C MET A 11 -1.41 -9.30 -6.32
N VAL A 12 -1.23 -8.05 -6.74
CA VAL A 12 -2.31 -7.05 -6.74
C VAL A 12 -3.48 -7.51 -7.61
N ARG A 13 -3.21 -7.97 -8.83
CA ARG A 13 -4.25 -8.49 -9.75
C ARG A 13 -4.96 -9.72 -9.22
N ALA A 14 -4.26 -10.57 -8.46
CA ALA A 14 -4.83 -11.74 -7.81
C ALA A 14 -5.56 -11.42 -6.49
N ALA A 15 -5.70 -10.14 -6.12
CA ALA A 15 -6.20 -9.68 -4.82
C ALA A 15 -5.42 -10.22 -3.60
N ALA A 16 -4.20 -10.73 -3.80
CA ALA A 16 -3.30 -11.19 -2.77
C ALA A 16 -2.53 -10.01 -2.15
N TYR A 17 -3.26 -9.04 -1.60
CA TYR A 17 -2.72 -7.73 -1.19
C TYR A 17 -1.61 -7.83 -0.13
N ARG A 18 -1.76 -8.73 0.85
CA ARG A 18 -0.75 -8.90 1.90
C ARG A 18 0.56 -9.43 1.33
N GLU A 19 0.49 -10.36 0.37
CA GLU A 19 1.66 -10.90 -0.31
C GLU A 19 2.33 -9.85 -1.19
N ALA A 20 1.53 -9.07 -1.93
CA ALA A 20 2.03 -7.93 -2.71
C ALA A 20 2.84 -6.96 -1.84
N TYR A 21 2.31 -6.59 -0.67
CA TYR A 21 3.00 -5.73 0.29
C TYR A 21 4.32 -6.35 0.79
N LEU A 22 4.31 -7.63 1.20
CA LEU A 22 5.52 -8.28 1.72
C LEU A 22 6.64 -8.36 0.68
N ILE A 23 6.30 -8.63 -0.59
CA ILE A 23 7.27 -8.67 -1.69
C ILE A 23 7.85 -7.27 -1.93
N GLY A 24 6.99 -6.25 -2.00
CA GLY A 24 7.45 -4.87 -2.21
C GLY A 24 8.29 -4.35 -1.04
N ARG A 25 7.91 -4.65 0.21
CA ARG A 25 8.68 -4.29 1.40
C ARG A 25 10.08 -4.89 1.37
N LYS A 26 10.18 -6.20 1.15
CA LYS A 26 11.48 -6.89 1.03
C LYS A 26 12.30 -6.31 -0.12
N ALA A 27 11.67 -5.98 -1.24
CA ALA A 27 12.36 -5.36 -2.36
C ALA A 27 12.97 -3.99 -2.01
N LEU A 28 12.25 -3.16 -1.25
CA LEU A 28 12.73 -1.86 -0.78
C LEU A 28 13.73 -1.96 0.37
N GLU A 29 13.68 -3.00 1.19
CA GLU A 29 14.74 -3.32 2.16
C GLU A 29 16.07 -3.61 1.44
N GLU A 30 16.03 -4.26 0.27
CA GLU A 30 17.21 -4.56 -0.55
C GLU A 30 17.66 -3.36 -1.41
N SER A 31 16.73 -2.51 -1.85
CA SER A 31 17.01 -1.30 -2.64
C SER A 31 15.95 -0.22 -2.37
N ALA A 32 16.28 0.71 -1.48
CA ALA A 32 15.35 1.71 -0.95
C ALA A 32 14.77 2.68 -2.01
N CYS A 33 15.38 2.76 -3.20
CA CYS A 33 14.98 3.65 -4.29
C CYS A 33 14.59 2.90 -5.57
N ASP A 34 14.05 1.68 -5.46
CA ASP A 34 13.47 0.98 -6.63
C ASP A 34 12.14 1.64 -7.02
N ASP A 35 12.22 2.65 -7.89
CA ASP A 35 11.08 3.42 -8.39
C ASP A 35 10.00 2.55 -9.04
N GLU A 36 10.38 1.42 -9.65
CA GLU A 36 9.40 0.52 -10.25
C GLU A 36 8.63 -0.27 -9.19
N VAL A 37 9.29 -0.69 -8.12
CA VAL A 37 8.63 -1.31 -6.96
C VAL A 37 7.75 -0.30 -6.24
N ILE A 38 8.20 0.95 -6.08
CA ILE A 38 7.38 2.04 -5.52
C ILE A 38 6.13 2.24 -6.39
N ALA A 39 6.27 2.27 -7.71
CA ALA A 39 5.13 2.37 -8.62
C ALA A 39 4.17 1.17 -8.49
N ALA A 40 4.69 -0.06 -8.36
CA ALA A 40 3.86 -1.24 -8.14
C ALA A 40 3.15 -1.23 -6.77
N LEU A 41 3.79 -0.70 -5.73
CA LEU A 41 3.17 -0.49 -4.42
C LEU A 41 2.10 0.61 -4.46
N ARG A 42 2.22 1.64 -5.32
CA ARG A 42 1.14 2.60 -5.57
C ARG A 42 -0.08 1.97 -6.25
N ASP A 43 0.13 0.99 -7.14
CA ASP A 43 -0.97 0.22 -7.72
C ASP A 43 -1.72 -0.54 -6.60
N LEU A 44 -0.99 -1.15 -5.66
CA LEU A 44 -1.55 -1.80 -4.47
C LEU A 44 -2.36 -0.82 -3.62
N THR A 45 -1.81 0.33 -3.25
CA THR A 45 -2.51 1.29 -2.38
C THR A 45 -3.74 1.90 -3.08
N THR A 46 -3.72 2.02 -4.41
CA THR A 46 -4.89 2.42 -5.20
C THR A 46 -5.99 1.38 -5.12
N GLN A 47 -5.68 0.10 -5.26
CA GLN A 47 -6.67 -0.97 -5.15
C GLN A 47 -7.24 -1.06 -3.73
N LEU A 48 -6.39 -0.97 -2.70
CA LEU A 48 -6.83 -0.98 -1.30
C LEU A 48 -7.77 0.19 -0.99
N ARG A 49 -7.46 1.41 -1.46
CA ARG A 49 -8.36 2.57 -1.32
C ARG A 49 -9.70 2.33 -1.98
N SER A 50 -9.71 1.77 -3.21
CA SER A 50 -10.95 1.43 -3.91
C SER A 50 -11.81 0.48 -3.08
N ASN A 51 -11.21 -0.61 -2.57
CA ASN A 51 -11.94 -1.59 -1.78
C ASN A 51 -12.47 -1.00 -0.46
N CYS A 52 -11.70 -0.16 0.23
CA CYS A 52 -12.17 0.56 1.42
C CYS A 52 -13.36 1.47 1.08
N MET A 53 -13.31 2.20 -0.04
CA MET A 53 -14.41 3.04 -0.49
C MET A 53 -15.66 2.21 -0.85
N ASP A 54 -15.49 1.05 -1.48
CA ASP A 54 -16.59 0.14 -1.81
C ASP A 54 -17.28 -0.40 -0.56
N LEU A 55 -16.51 -0.76 0.47
CA LEU A 55 -17.05 -1.17 1.77
C LEU A 55 -17.80 -0.01 2.46
N ALA A 56 -17.24 1.19 2.46
CA ALA A 56 -17.88 2.38 3.02
C ALA A 56 -19.18 2.74 2.29
N ALA A 57 -19.20 2.64 0.95
CA ALA A 57 -20.41 2.87 0.15
C ALA A 57 -21.53 1.88 0.52
N ARG A 58 -21.17 0.68 0.99
CA ARG A 58 -22.09 -0.36 1.47
C ARG A 58 -22.39 -0.27 2.97
N LYS A 59 -21.88 0.75 3.68
CA LYS A 59 -21.98 0.91 5.15
C LYS A 59 -21.36 -0.24 5.93
N MET A 60 -20.30 -0.82 5.37
CA MET A 60 -19.49 -1.91 5.96
C MET A 60 -18.09 -1.42 6.35
N ASP A 61 -17.95 -0.12 6.55
CA ASP A 61 -16.77 0.58 7.06
C ASP A 61 -16.57 0.45 8.58
N VAL A 62 -17.35 -0.43 9.21
CA VAL A 62 -17.27 -0.78 10.63
C VAL A 62 -17.20 -2.30 10.76
N GLY A 63 -15.99 -2.86 10.64
CA GLY A 63 -15.82 -4.31 10.73
C GLY A 63 -14.39 -4.78 10.45
N PRO A 64 -14.10 -6.04 10.82
CA PRO A 64 -12.74 -6.58 10.75
C PRO A 64 -12.18 -6.63 9.33
N GLU A 65 -13.05 -6.73 8.31
CA GLU A 65 -12.64 -6.69 6.90
C GLU A 65 -12.14 -5.31 6.48
N TYR A 66 -12.89 -4.26 6.83
CA TYR A 66 -12.48 -2.88 6.59
C TYR A 66 -11.20 -2.55 7.36
N ASP A 67 -11.15 -2.89 8.65
CA ASP A 67 -9.99 -2.63 9.51
C ASP A 67 -8.71 -3.29 8.96
N ALA A 68 -8.82 -4.52 8.45
CA ALA A 68 -7.69 -5.23 7.86
C ALA A 68 -7.17 -4.55 6.60
N LEU A 69 -8.07 -4.11 5.71
CA LEU A 69 -7.71 -3.41 4.47
C LEU A 69 -7.13 -2.02 4.76
N GLU A 70 -7.76 -1.25 5.66
CA GLU A 70 -7.31 0.08 6.04
C GLU A 70 -5.93 0.02 6.73
N LYS A 71 -5.72 -0.96 7.60
CA LYS A 71 -4.41 -1.18 8.24
C LYS A 71 -3.33 -1.47 7.21
N LEU A 72 -3.61 -2.37 6.26
CA LEU A 72 -2.65 -2.69 5.20
C LEU A 72 -2.37 -1.48 4.30
N LEU A 73 -3.40 -0.68 3.99
CA LEU A 73 -3.25 0.57 3.25
C LEU A 73 -2.32 1.55 3.98
N ARG A 74 -2.51 1.75 5.28
CA ARG A 74 -1.66 2.62 6.11
C ARG A 74 -0.21 2.13 6.14
N GLU A 75 0.01 0.82 6.27
CA GLU A 75 1.36 0.24 6.25
C GLU A 75 2.04 0.43 4.89
N ALA A 76 1.33 0.15 3.78
CA ALA A 76 1.86 0.30 2.43
C ALA A 76 2.16 1.77 2.08
N ASN A 77 1.26 2.70 2.43
CA ASN A 77 1.48 4.14 2.23
C ASN A 77 2.68 4.65 3.04
N ARG A 78 2.83 4.23 4.30
CA ARG A 78 3.99 4.59 5.13
C ARG A 78 5.30 4.11 4.51
N LEU A 79 5.30 2.90 3.94
CA LEU A 79 6.47 2.33 3.28
C LEU A 79 6.95 3.17 2.09
N ILE A 80 6.03 3.74 1.31
CA ILE A 80 6.34 4.57 0.13
C ILE A 80 6.36 6.08 0.41
N GLY A 81 6.18 6.49 1.68
CA GLY A 81 6.19 7.89 2.09
C GLY A 81 4.96 8.70 1.66
N GLU A 82 3.80 8.05 1.55
CA GLU A 82 2.53 8.67 1.14
C GLU A 82 1.50 8.67 2.26
N ASP A 83 0.53 9.59 2.18
CA ASP A 83 -0.64 9.64 3.04
C ASP A 83 -1.74 8.68 2.53
N LEU A 84 -2.88 8.64 3.24
CA LEU A 84 -4.03 7.81 2.86
C LEU A 84 -4.63 8.12 1.49
N TYR A 85 -4.29 9.25 0.88
CA TYR A 85 -4.81 9.71 -0.40
C TYR A 85 -3.76 9.63 -1.51
N GLY A 86 -2.57 9.08 -1.23
CA GLY A 86 -1.47 8.98 -2.20
C GLY A 86 -0.68 10.28 -2.39
N ARG A 87 -0.77 11.23 -1.45
CA ARG A 87 0.05 12.45 -1.45
C ARG A 87 1.32 12.18 -0.69
N LYS A 88 2.47 12.65 -1.20
CA LYS A 88 3.74 12.53 -0.47
C LYS A 88 3.64 13.25 0.87
N ILE A 89 3.99 12.55 1.95
CA ILE A 89 4.12 13.17 3.27
C ILE A 89 5.43 13.96 3.25
N ALA A 90 5.35 15.28 3.32
CA ALA A 90 6.50 16.16 3.35
C ALA A 90 7.18 16.08 4.72
N SER A 91 8.04 15.08 4.92
CA SER A 91 8.67 14.74 6.21
C SER A 91 7.66 14.43 7.32
N PRO A 92 7.97 13.55 8.28
CA PRO A 92 7.13 13.43 9.46
C PRO A 92 7.14 14.78 10.19
N PRO A 93 6.02 15.25 10.78
CA PRO A 93 6.12 16.26 11.82
C PRO A 93 7.08 15.70 12.87
N SER A 94 8.13 16.46 13.18
CA SER A 94 9.04 16.16 14.29
C SER A 94 8.20 15.67 15.47
N GLN A 95 8.47 14.46 15.95
CA GLN A 95 7.89 14.03 17.22
C GLN A 95 8.36 15.04 18.27
N GLU A 96 7.47 15.93 18.69
CA GLU A 96 7.66 16.71 19.90
C GLU A 96 7.83 15.69 21.04
N ARG A 97 8.98 15.77 21.71
CA ARG A 97 9.37 14.97 22.86
C ARG A 97 8.61 15.42 24.10
#